data_AF-A0A415K7J4-F1
#
_entry.id   AF-A0A415K7J4-F1
#
_cell.length_a   1.000
_cell.length_b   1.000
_cell.length_c   1.000
_cell.angle_alpha   90.00
_cell.angle_beta   90.00
_cell.angle_gamma   90.00
#
_symmetry.space_group_name_H-M   'P 1'
#
loop_
_entity.id
_entity.type
_entity.pdbx_description
1 polymer ?
#
loop_
_entity_poly.entity_id
_entity_poly.type
_entity_poly.pdbx_seq_one_letter_code
_entity_poly.pdbx_strand_id
1 'polypeptide(L)'
;MSEERNSNDVEDKISIKEIHETFWRCRDFELSHLWQRSIFLSAFLILCFTGYGSLLITMLEKASLFAYANLLAFSIGVIGIIFSCLWIMMGKGSKAWYERYENAICAFERKSQYMTPKASHIGGFHYQNIQGYELPQIQKSFFKGNGGAYSPSKINIAIGQITLCLWSIIVLFHGAVAIWGKDIISLKAFTYIILIGGSIVILLFFCAVFYRKIYWLHSKTLNNE
;
A
#
# COMPACT_ATOMS: atom_id res chain seq x y z
N MET A 1 -32.93 -54.13 -9.95
CA MET A 1 -31.58 -53.53 -10.06
C MET A 1 -31.77 -52.03 -10.24
N SER A 2 -32.22 -51.40 -9.15
CA SER A 2 -32.52 -49.98 -9.07
C SER A 2 -31.27 -49.27 -8.58
N GLU A 3 -30.81 -48.29 -9.35
CA GLU A 3 -29.68 -47.42 -9.04
C GLU A 3 -29.79 -46.86 -7.62
N GLU A 4 -29.00 -47.40 -6.69
CA GLU A 4 -28.52 -46.63 -5.55
C GLU A 4 -27.63 -45.52 -6.09
N ARG A 5 -28.25 -44.39 -6.43
CA ARG A 5 -27.53 -43.16 -6.75
C ARG A 5 -27.00 -42.58 -5.44
N ASN A 6 -25.85 -43.12 -5.05
CA ASN A 6 -24.83 -42.63 -4.13
C ASN A 6 -25.18 -41.30 -3.44
N SER A 7 -25.68 -41.38 -2.19
CA SER A 7 -25.98 -40.24 -1.32
C SER A 7 -24.75 -39.43 -0.90
N ASN A 8 -23.54 -39.88 -1.24
CA ASN A 8 -22.28 -39.24 -0.85
C ASN A 8 -21.86 -38.08 -1.77
N ASP A 9 -22.59 -37.83 -2.87
CA ASP A 9 -22.23 -36.81 -3.88
C ASP A 9 -22.84 -35.41 -3.61
N VAL A 10 -23.62 -35.29 -2.52
CA VAL A 10 -24.25 -34.02 -2.09
C VAL A 10 -23.43 -33.33 -1.00
N GLU A 11 -22.58 -34.07 -0.29
CA GLU A 11 -21.83 -33.59 0.88
C GLU A 11 -20.59 -32.75 0.50
N ASP A 12 -20.13 -32.83 -0.76
CA ASP A 12 -18.99 -32.05 -1.29
C ASP A 12 -19.40 -30.75 -2.02
N LYS A 13 -20.67 -30.33 -1.95
CA LYS A 13 -21.13 -29.10 -2.63
C LYS A 13 -21.04 -27.89 -1.71
N ILE A 14 -20.21 -26.91 -2.10
CA ILE A 14 -20.09 -25.63 -1.41
C ILE A 14 -21.47 -24.96 -1.30
N SER A 15 -21.89 -24.67 -0.08
CA SER A 15 -23.16 -24.02 0.19
C SER A 15 -23.09 -22.51 -0.07
N ILE A 16 -24.25 -21.92 -0.40
CA ILE A 16 -24.42 -20.47 -0.60
C ILE A 16 -23.98 -19.70 0.67
N LYS A 17 -24.30 -20.24 1.85
CA LYS A 17 -23.91 -19.65 3.13
C LYS A 17 -22.38 -19.63 3.30
N GLU A 18 -21.69 -20.73 2.98
CA GLU A 18 -20.22 -20.80 3.09
C GLU A 18 -19.51 -19.84 2.14
N ILE A 19 -20.05 -19.62 0.93
CA ILE A 19 -19.52 -18.63 -0.01
C ILE A 19 -19.64 -17.22 0.58
N HIS A 20 -20.81 -16.88 1.14
CA HIS A 20 -21.06 -15.58 1.77
C HIS A 20 -20.14 -15.35 2.96
N GLU A 21 -20.03 -16.32 3.87
CA GLU A 21 -19.12 -16.27 5.02
C GLU A 21 -17.65 -16.15 4.58
N THR A 22 -17.28 -16.84 3.49
CA THR A 22 -15.93 -16.74 2.92
C THR A 22 -15.64 -15.31 2.43
N PHE A 23 -16.57 -14.64 1.76
CA PHE A 23 -16.37 -13.24 1.35
C PHE A 23 -16.19 -12.29 2.53
N TRP A 24 -17.01 -12.42 3.58
CA TRP A 24 -16.84 -11.64 4.82
C TRP A 24 -15.48 -11.90 5.46
N ARG A 25 -15.07 -13.18 5.58
CA ARG A 25 -13.76 -13.56 6.11
C ARG A 25 -12.61 -13.00 5.27
N CYS A 26 -12.69 -13.05 3.94
CA CYS A 26 -11.67 -12.49 3.05
C CYS A 26 -11.56 -10.97 3.18
N ARG A 27 -12.69 -10.26 3.30
CA ARG A 27 -12.69 -8.81 3.55
C ARG A 27 -12.00 -8.47 4.87
N ASP A 28 -12.36 -9.14 5.95
CA ASP A 28 -11.80 -8.88 7.28
C ASP A 28 -10.33 -9.25 7.37
N PHE A 29 -9.93 -10.33 6.68
CA PHE A 29 -8.54 -10.69 6.49
C PHE A 29 -7.75 -9.56 5.80
N GLU A 30 -8.25 -9.01 4.68
CA GLU A 30 -7.55 -7.92 3.99
C GLU A 30 -7.50 -6.63 4.82
N LEU A 31 -8.58 -6.27 5.53
CA LEU A 31 -8.61 -5.08 6.38
C LEU A 31 -7.64 -5.19 7.56
N SER A 32 -7.59 -6.33 8.24
CA SER A 32 -6.67 -6.58 9.37
C SER A 32 -5.21 -6.60 8.91
N HIS A 33 -4.93 -7.23 7.77
CA HIS A 33 -3.58 -7.33 7.24
C HIS A 33 -3.10 -6.07 6.53
N LEU A 34 -3.99 -5.14 6.16
CA LEU A 34 -3.61 -3.86 5.53
C LEU A 34 -2.59 -3.10 6.37
N TRP A 35 -2.87 -2.96 7.67
CA TRP A 35 -1.95 -2.27 8.58
C TRP A 35 -0.74 -3.13 8.91
N GLN A 36 -0.91 -4.44 9.12
CA GLN A 36 0.19 -5.35 9.42
C GLN A 36 1.25 -5.40 8.31
N ARG A 37 0.81 -5.49 7.05
CA ARG A 37 1.72 -5.46 5.88
C ARG A 37 2.45 -4.11 5.77
N SER A 38 1.79 -3.02 6.18
CA SER A 38 2.38 -1.68 6.20
C SER A 38 3.41 -1.50 7.32
N ILE A 39 3.22 -2.15 8.48
CA ILE A 39 4.21 -2.17 9.57
C ILE A 39 5.55 -2.75 9.10
N PHE A 40 5.53 -3.83 8.31
CA PHE A 40 6.75 -4.42 7.77
C PHE A 40 7.59 -3.39 6.98
N LEU A 41 6.93 -2.63 6.11
CA LEU A 41 7.61 -1.64 5.29
C LEU A 41 8.01 -0.37 6.08
N SER A 42 7.30 -0.09 7.17
CA SER A 42 7.64 0.99 8.10
C SER A 42 8.99 0.79 8.77
N ALA A 43 9.35 -0.45 9.10
CA ALA A 43 10.65 -0.74 9.69
C ALA A 43 11.80 -0.35 8.76
N PHE A 44 11.71 -0.66 7.47
CA PHE A 44 12.73 -0.28 6.48
C PHE A 44 12.79 1.22 6.25
N LEU A 45 11.65 1.91 6.20
CA LEU A 45 11.63 3.38 6.05
C LEU A 45 12.19 4.08 7.28
N ILE A 46 11.86 3.64 8.49
CA ILE A 46 12.44 4.15 9.74
C ILE A 46 13.95 3.95 9.74
N LEU A 47 14.43 2.78 9.32
CA LEU A 47 15.87 2.51 9.18
C LEU A 47 16.53 3.47 8.18
N CYS A 48 15.90 3.71 7.02
CA CYS A 48 16.41 4.68 6.05
C CYS A 48 16.47 6.09 6.61
N PHE A 49 15.40 6.56 7.30
CA PHE A 49 15.37 7.89 7.91
C PHE A 49 16.41 8.03 9.04
N THR A 50 16.61 6.98 9.83
CA THR A 50 17.63 6.95 10.89
C THR A 50 19.03 7.00 10.30
N GLY A 51 19.29 6.18 9.27
CA GLY A 51 20.55 6.21 8.53
C GLY A 51 20.82 7.58 7.91
N TYR A 52 19.80 8.18 7.30
CA TYR A 52 19.87 9.53 6.75
C TYR A 52 20.18 10.58 7.83
N GLY A 53 19.51 10.54 8.98
CA GLY A 53 19.77 11.44 10.11
C GLY A 53 21.22 11.36 10.61
N SER A 54 21.77 10.15 10.71
CA SER A 54 23.19 9.93 11.06
C SER A 54 24.16 10.55 10.05
N LEU A 55 23.84 10.44 8.75
CA LEU A 55 24.64 11.07 7.69
C LEU A 55 24.55 12.60 7.74
N LEU A 56 23.38 13.16 8.03
CA LEU A 56 23.24 14.61 8.22
C LEU A 56 24.11 15.12 9.37
N ILE A 57 24.11 14.43 10.52
CA ILE A 57 25.00 14.78 11.65
C ILE A 57 26.47 14.71 11.21
N THR A 58 26.86 13.66 10.48
CA THR A 58 28.22 13.52 9.94
C THR A 58 28.60 14.69 9.02
N MET A 59 27.68 15.14 8.16
CA MET A 59 27.90 16.29 7.28
C MET A 59 28.05 17.60 8.06
N LEU A 60 27.35 17.76 9.18
CA LEU A 60 27.43 18.95 10.04
C LEU A 60 28.71 18.99 10.88
N GLU A 61 29.16 17.83 11.39
CA GLU A 61 30.30 17.76 12.31
C GLU A 61 31.65 17.60 11.61
N LYS A 62 31.68 16.89 10.47
CA LYS A 62 32.93 16.43 9.84
C LYS A 62 33.00 16.88 8.38
N ALA A 63 33.51 18.09 8.17
CA ALA A 63 33.70 18.67 6.83
C ALA A 63 34.50 17.75 5.87
N SER A 64 35.49 17.02 6.39
CA SER A 64 36.29 16.07 5.58
C SER A 64 35.50 14.88 5.03
N LEU A 65 34.39 14.51 5.68
CA LEU A 65 33.52 13.40 5.25
C LEU A 65 32.28 13.87 4.49
N PHE A 66 32.09 15.18 4.34
CA PHE A 66 30.89 15.78 3.74
C PHE A 66 30.57 15.16 2.37
N ALA A 67 31.57 15.01 1.51
CA ALA A 67 31.38 14.48 0.17
C ALA A 67 30.86 13.04 0.17
N TYR A 68 31.46 12.17 0.98
CA TYR A 68 31.04 10.77 1.11
C TYR A 68 29.65 10.64 1.73
N ALA A 69 29.40 11.40 2.80
CA ALA A 69 28.10 11.40 3.47
C ALA A 69 26.98 11.92 2.55
N ASN A 70 27.25 12.93 1.72
CA ASN A 70 26.31 13.43 0.71
C ASN A 70 25.96 12.37 -0.34
N LEU A 71 26.96 11.64 -0.86
CA LEU A 71 26.73 10.57 -1.84
C LEU A 71 25.97 9.37 -1.22
N LEU A 72 26.26 9.06 0.04
CA LEU A 72 25.54 8.00 0.76
C LEU A 72 24.10 8.42 1.10
N ALA A 73 23.87 9.69 1.41
CA ALA A 73 22.53 10.24 1.63
C ALA A 73 21.69 10.18 0.35
N PHE A 74 22.29 10.51 -0.81
CA PHE A 74 21.67 10.29 -2.12
C PHE A 74 21.31 8.81 -2.32
N SER A 75 22.22 7.90 -2.01
CA SER A 75 22.03 6.46 -2.19
C SER A 75 20.90 5.90 -1.31
N ILE A 76 20.85 6.30 -0.02
CA ILE A 76 19.74 5.95 0.88
C ILE A 76 18.43 6.56 0.36
N GLY A 77 18.46 7.78 -0.19
CA GLY A 77 17.30 8.42 -0.78
C GLY A 77 16.70 7.63 -1.94
N VAL A 78 17.54 7.08 -2.83
CA VAL A 78 17.11 6.18 -3.91
C VAL A 78 16.36 4.95 -3.36
N ILE A 79 16.91 4.32 -2.32
CA ILE A 79 16.29 3.18 -1.64
C ILE A 79 14.95 3.58 -0.99
N GLY A 80 14.91 4.76 -0.36
CA GLY A 80 13.71 5.33 0.26
C GLY A 80 12.58 5.60 -0.74
N ILE A 81 12.90 6.05 -1.95
CA ILE A 81 11.94 6.18 -3.06
C ILE A 81 11.35 4.81 -3.42
N ILE A 82 12.17 3.78 -3.58
CA ILE A 82 11.73 2.43 -3.93
C ILE A 82 10.78 1.88 -2.87
N PHE A 83 11.16 1.94 -1.58
CA PHE A 83 10.29 1.48 -0.50
C PHE A 83 8.99 2.29 -0.41
N SER A 84 9.03 3.60 -0.65
CA SER A 84 7.80 4.42 -0.67
C SER A 84 6.86 4.02 -1.81
N CYS A 85 7.40 3.74 -3.00
CA CYS A 85 6.60 3.21 -4.11
C CYS A 85 5.99 1.84 -3.80
N LEU A 86 6.77 0.93 -3.21
CA LEU A 86 6.29 -0.38 -2.76
C LEU A 86 5.15 -0.24 -1.74
N TRP A 87 5.24 0.76 -0.85
CA TRP A 87 4.18 1.05 0.13
C TRP A 87 2.88 1.44 -0.55
N ILE A 88 2.96 2.39 -1.47
CA ILE A 88 1.80 2.88 -2.21
C ILE A 88 1.14 1.73 -2.97
N MET A 89 1.94 0.91 -3.65
CA MET A 89 1.44 -0.25 -4.40
C MET A 89 0.78 -1.28 -3.49
N MET A 90 1.41 -1.62 -2.37
CA MET A 90 0.84 -2.53 -1.37
C MET A 90 -0.48 -2.00 -0.82
N GLY A 91 -0.53 -0.72 -0.42
CA GLY A 91 -1.73 -0.08 0.10
C GLY A 91 -2.87 -0.06 -0.92
N LYS A 92 -2.58 0.26 -2.20
CA LYS A 92 -3.55 0.20 -3.30
C LYS A 92 -4.02 -1.22 -3.60
N GLY A 93 -3.12 -2.20 -3.54
CA GLY A 93 -3.43 -3.61 -3.76
C GLY A 93 -4.41 -4.15 -2.71
N SER A 94 -4.09 -3.99 -1.42
CA SER A 94 -5.01 -4.36 -0.33
C SER A 94 -6.34 -3.61 -0.44
N LYS A 95 -6.30 -2.34 -0.88
CA LYS A 95 -7.52 -1.55 -1.11
C LYS A 95 -8.43 -2.15 -2.17
N ALA A 96 -7.87 -2.50 -3.32
CA ALA A 96 -8.64 -3.07 -4.42
C ALA A 96 -9.27 -4.42 -4.06
N TRP A 97 -8.58 -5.25 -3.28
CA TRP A 97 -9.12 -6.55 -2.83
C TRP A 97 -10.27 -6.40 -1.85
N TYR A 98 -10.15 -5.58 -0.80
CA TYR A 98 -11.28 -5.43 0.12
C TYR A 98 -12.49 -4.77 -0.55
N GLU A 99 -12.29 -3.78 -1.43
CA GLU A 99 -13.40 -3.17 -2.19
C GLU A 99 -14.09 -4.19 -3.11
N ARG A 100 -13.33 -5.13 -3.70
CA ARG A 100 -13.90 -6.25 -4.45
C ARG A 100 -14.72 -7.18 -3.56
N TYR A 101 -14.25 -7.53 -2.38
CA TYR A 101 -15.02 -8.37 -1.46
C TYR A 101 -16.29 -7.66 -0.97
N GLU A 102 -16.23 -6.36 -0.66
CA GLU A 102 -17.41 -5.56 -0.30
C GLU A 102 -18.45 -5.51 -1.43
N ASN A 103 -17.99 -5.33 -2.67
CA ASN A 103 -18.86 -5.35 -3.85
C ASN A 103 -19.47 -6.73 -4.08
N ALA A 104 -18.70 -7.80 -3.90
CA ALA A 104 -19.17 -9.17 -4.00
C ALA A 104 -20.25 -9.48 -2.95
N ILE A 105 -20.03 -9.09 -1.69
CA ILE A 105 -21.01 -9.20 -0.60
C ILE A 105 -22.29 -8.45 -0.98
N CYS A 106 -22.19 -7.19 -1.41
CA CYS A 106 -23.36 -6.40 -1.80
C CYS A 106 -24.11 -7.00 -3.01
N ALA A 107 -23.40 -7.56 -3.99
CA ALA A 107 -24.03 -8.24 -5.13
C ALA A 107 -24.73 -9.54 -4.71
N PHE A 108 -24.13 -10.27 -3.77
CA PHE A 108 -24.67 -11.50 -3.22
C PHE A 108 -25.97 -11.25 -2.45
N GLU A 109 -25.98 -10.26 -1.57
CA GLU A 109 -27.11 -9.96 -0.68
C GLU A 109 -28.29 -9.27 -1.39
N ARG A 110 -28.05 -8.64 -2.55
CA ARG A 110 -29.11 -8.04 -3.38
C ARG A 110 -29.88 -9.05 -4.22
N LYS A 111 -29.33 -10.25 -4.42
CA LYS A 111 -29.99 -11.29 -5.24
C LYS A 111 -30.97 -12.09 -4.39
N SER A 112 -32.25 -12.00 -4.73
CA SER A 112 -33.36 -12.68 -4.03
C SER A 112 -33.23 -14.21 -3.99
N GLN A 113 -32.48 -14.81 -4.93
CA GLN A 113 -32.19 -16.25 -4.93
C GLN A 113 -31.27 -16.70 -3.78
N TYR A 114 -30.51 -15.77 -3.17
CA TYR A 114 -29.53 -16.08 -2.12
C TYR A 114 -29.93 -15.56 -0.74
N MET A 115 -30.88 -14.61 -0.67
CA MET A 115 -31.30 -13.98 0.59
C MET A 115 -32.81 -13.88 0.71
N THR A 116 -33.29 -14.05 1.95
CA THR A 116 -34.69 -13.78 2.27
C THR A 116 -35.01 -12.29 2.09
N PRO A 117 -36.27 -11.91 1.77
CA PRO A 117 -36.64 -10.51 1.62
C PRO A 117 -36.25 -9.66 2.83
N LYS A 118 -36.49 -10.17 4.05
CA LYS A 118 -36.13 -9.49 5.29
C LYS A 118 -34.61 -9.28 5.40
N ALA A 119 -33.79 -10.30 5.11
CA ALA A 119 -32.34 -10.20 5.13
C ALA A 119 -31.79 -9.28 4.02
N SER A 120 -32.41 -9.27 2.84
CA SER A 120 -31.98 -8.40 1.73
C SER A 120 -32.16 -6.90 2.04
N HIS A 121 -33.14 -6.55 2.87
CA HIS A 121 -33.39 -5.17 3.29
C HIS A 121 -32.43 -4.68 4.39
N ILE A 122 -31.89 -5.57 5.22
CA ILE A 122 -31.05 -5.20 6.38
C ILE A 122 -29.60 -5.71 6.27
N GLY A 123 -29.29 -6.55 5.28
CA GLY A 123 -27.98 -7.16 5.06
C GLY A 123 -26.96 -6.21 4.44
N GLY A 124 -25.68 -6.55 4.59
CA GLY A 124 -24.56 -5.77 4.04
C GLY A 124 -24.36 -4.44 4.74
N PHE A 125 -24.07 -3.41 3.95
CA PHE A 125 -23.85 -2.03 4.42
C PHE A 125 -25.14 -1.19 4.47
N HIS A 126 -26.32 -1.82 4.48
CA HIS A 126 -27.63 -1.15 4.48
C HIS A 126 -28.22 -0.94 5.90
N TYR A 127 -27.36 -0.67 6.89
CA TYR A 127 -27.74 -0.45 8.30
C TYR A 127 -28.78 0.66 8.49
N GLN A 128 -28.94 1.56 7.51
CA GLN A 128 -29.94 2.62 7.48
C GLN A 128 -31.38 2.09 7.50
N ASN A 129 -31.60 0.85 7.04
CA ASN A 129 -32.90 0.20 6.99
C ASN A 129 -33.26 -0.51 8.29
N ILE A 130 -32.37 -0.51 9.30
CA ILE A 130 -32.64 -1.09 10.61
C ILE A 130 -33.52 -0.12 11.41
N GLN A 131 -34.72 -0.57 11.79
CA GLN A 131 -35.67 0.24 12.56
C GLN A 131 -35.06 0.64 13.91
N GLY A 132 -35.08 1.95 14.21
CA GLY A 132 -34.55 2.51 15.45
C GLY A 132 -33.02 2.64 15.49
N TYR A 133 -32.32 2.43 14.37
CA TYR A 133 -30.89 2.65 14.28
C TYR A 133 -30.58 4.15 14.16
N GLU A 134 -29.90 4.70 15.18
CA GLU A 134 -29.42 6.08 15.15
C GLU A 134 -28.01 6.14 14.55
N LEU A 135 -27.85 6.93 13.49
CA LEU A 135 -26.54 7.13 12.88
C LEU A 135 -25.61 7.87 13.85
N PRO A 136 -24.38 7.37 14.08
CA PRO A 136 -23.43 8.08 14.92
C PRO A 136 -23.11 9.44 14.30
N GLN A 137 -22.99 10.47 15.14
CA GLN A 137 -22.57 11.79 14.68
C GLN A 137 -21.10 11.75 14.22
N ILE A 138 -20.90 11.86 12.91
CA ILE A 138 -19.57 11.92 12.31
C ILE A 138 -19.11 13.37 12.25
N GLN A 139 -17.91 13.65 12.78
CA GLN A 139 -17.29 14.97 12.70
C GLN A 139 -15.96 14.90 11.96
N LYS A 140 -15.73 15.86 11.06
CA LYS A 140 -14.49 15.95 10.27
C LYS A 140 -13.40 16.77 10.98
N SER A 141 -13.72 17.42 12.10
CA SER A 141 -12.72 18.23 12.82
C SER A 141 -11.63 17.33 13.40
N PHE A 142 -10.37 17.69 13.17
CA PHE A 142 -9.21 17.00 13.76
C PHE A 142 -9.09 17.19 15.28
N PHE A 143 -9.70 18.24 15.83
CA PHE A 143 -9.55 18.63 17.24
C PHE A 143 -10.66 18.10 18.14
N LYS A 144 -11.56 17.27 17.62
CA LYS A 144 -12.67 16.68 18.38
C LYS A 144 -12.53 15.16 18.40
N GLY A 145 -12.83 14.53 19.54
CA GLY A 145 -12.67 13.08 19.74
C GLY A 145 -13.80 12.21 19.17
N ASN A 146 -14.75 12.78 18.42
CA ASN A 146 -15.82 12.02 17.78
C ASN A 146 -15.30 11.21 16.58
N GLY A 147 -16.04 10.17 16.19
CA GLY A 147 -15.74 9.42 14.97
C GLY A 147 -15.70 10.32 13.72
N GLY A 148 -14.76 10.05 12.81
CA GLY A 148 -14.54 10.83 11.59
C GLY A 148 -14.75 10.01 10.31
N ALA A 149 -15.11 10.69 9.21
CA ALA A 149 -15.31 10.09 7.89
C ALA A 149 -13.97 9.85 7.17
N TYR A 150 -13.04 9.18 7.83
CA TYR A 150 -11.71 8.90 7.32
C TYR A 150 -11.59 7.44 6.88
N SER A 151 -10.93 7.23 5.75
CA SER A 151 -10.67 5.89 5.22
C SER A 151 -9.27 5.43 5.65
N PRO A 152 -9.15 4.39 6.48
CA PRO A 152 -7.84 3.88 6.92
C PRO A 152 -6.94 3.49 5.75
N SER A 153 -7.51 2.88 4.70
CA SER A 153 -6.77 2.48 3.50
C SER A 153 -6.22 3.69 2.71
N LYS A 154 -7.00 4.76 2.55
CA LYS A 154 -6.55 5.99 1.89
C LYS A 154 -5.47 6.71 2.71
N ILE A 155 -5.62 6.75 4.04
CA ILE A 155 -4.59 7.31 4.93
C ILE A 155 -3.29 6.52 4.79
N ASN A 156 -3.36 5.18 4.80
CA ASN A 156 -2.18 4.35 4.64
C ASN A 156 -1.45 4.58 3.31
N ILE A 157 -2.20 4.75 2.21
CA ILE A 157 -1.62 5.11 0.91
C ILE A 157 -0.98 6.51 0.97
N ALA A 158 -1.63 7.47 1.63
CA ALA A 158 -1.12 8.83 1.77
C ALA A 158 0.20 8.90 2.53
N ILE A 159 0.41 8.04 3.54
CA ILE A 159 1.71 7.93 4.25
C ILE A 159 2.82 7.59 3.24
N GLY A 160 2.63 6.58 2.39
CA GLY A 160 3.61 6.23 1.36
C GLY A 160 3.84 7.35 0.33
N GLN A 161 2.81 8.13 0.00
CA GLN A 161 2.94 9.30 -0.90
C GLN A 161 3.75 10.43 -0.26
N ILE A 162 3.53 10.70 1.02
CA ILE A 162 4.28 11.70 1.78
C ILE A 162 5.75 11.28 1.88
N THR A 163 6.04 10.02 2.22
CA THR A 163 7.43 9.54 2.28
C THR A 163 8.10 9.58 0.91
N LEU A 164 7.39 9.24 -0.17
CA LEU A 164 7.90 9.36 -1.53
C LEU A 164 8.30 10.81 -1.87
N CYS A 165 7.45 11.78 -1.50
CA CYS A 165 7.73 13.20 -1.68
C CYS A 165 8.99 13.63 -0.93
N LEU A 166 9.09 13.28 0.35
CA LEU A 166 10.26 13.59 1.18
C LEU A 166 11.55 13.01 0.62
N TRP A 167 11.55 11.72 0.25
CA TRP A 167 12.74 11.08 -0.34
C TRP A 167 13.11 11.67 -1.70
N SER A 168 12.13 12.07 -2.50
CA SER A 168 12.38 12.77 -3.77
C SER A 168 13.08 14.11 -3.54
N ILE A 169 12.63 14.89 -2.56
CA ILE A 169 13.28 16.15 -2.18
C ILE A 169 14.72 15.91 -1.72
N ILE A 170 14.95 14.89 -0.87
CA ILE A 170 16.29 14.52 -0.38
C ILE A 170 17.22 14.14 -1.54
N VAL A 171 16.77 13.27 -2.45
CA VAL A 171 17.55 12.85 -3.62
C VAL A 171 17.89 14.03 -4.52
N LEU A 172 16.94 14.91 -4.80
CA LEU A 172 17.16 16.10 -5.61
C LEU A 172 18.17 17.05 -4.95
N PHE A 173 18.03 17.28 -3.63
CA PHE A 173 18.93 18.12 -2.86
C PHE A 173 20.37 17.58 -2.89
N HIS A 174 20.58 16.32 -2.49
CA HIS A 174 21.92 15.74 -2.46
C HIS A 174 22.53 15.54 -3.84
N GLY A 175 21.70 15.26 -4.86
CA GLY A 175 22.13 15.23 -6.25
C GLY A 175 22.61 16.59 -6.75
N ALA A 176 21.88 17.66 -6.45
CA ALA A 176 22.28 19.03 -6.77
C ALA A 176 23.58 19.43 -6.08
N VAL A 177 23.71 19.13 -4.77
CA VAL A 177 24.94 19.37 -4.01
C VAL A 177 26.11 18.58 -4.60
N ALA A 178 25.90 17.34 -5.04
CA ALA A 178 26.95 16.52 -5.65
C ALA A 178 27.44 17.07 -7.00
N ILE A 179 26.56 17.69 -7.78
CA ILE A 179 26.90 18.27 -9.10
C ILE A 179 27.61 19.62 -8.95
N TRP A 180 27.21 20.46 -7.99
CA TRP A 180 27.75 21.82 -7.82
C TRP A 180 28.84 21.94 -6.75
N GLY A 181 28.98 20.97 -5.86
CA GLY A 181 29.97 20.98 -4.79
C GLY A 181 31.38 20.73 -5.29
N LYS A 182 32.26 21.74 -5.20
CA LYS A 182 33.66 21.66 -5.64
C LYS A 182 34.44 20.51 -5.01
N ASP A 183 34.22 20.25 -3.73
CA ASP A 183 34.89 19.16 -3.00
C ASP A 183 34.42 17.77 -3.45
N ILE A 184 33.15 17.65 -3.84
CA ILE A 184 32.54 16.40 -4.35
C ILE A 184 33.00 16.12 -5.78
N ILE A 185 33.17 17.18 -6.58
CA ILE A 185 33.73 17.09 -7.92
C ILE A 185 35.17 16.57 -7.89
N SER A 186 35.92 16.67 -6.78
CA SER A 186 37.27 16.07 -6.71
C SER A 186 37.27 14.54 -6.84
N LEU A 187 36.17 13.87 -6.46
CA LEU A 187 35.95 12.43 -6.57
C LEU A 187 35.35 12.01 -7.93
N LYS A 188 35.58 12.80 -9.00
CA LYS A 188 34.90 12.78 -10.31
C LYS A 188 34.26 11.44 -10.68
N ALA A 189 35.07 10.40 -10.91
CA ALA A 189 34.58 9.11 -11.38
C ALA A 189 33.58 8.47 -10.40
N PHE A 190 33.89 8.48 -9.10
CA PHE A 190 33.04 7.87 -8.09
C PHE A 190 31.69 8.60 -7.94
N THR A 191 31.71 9.94 -7.92
CA THR A 191 30.49 10.77 -7.87
C THR A 191 29.56 10.44 -9.04
N TYR A 192 30.08 10.43 -10.27
CA TYR A 192 29.24 10.13 -11.44
C TYR A 192 28.73 8.68 -11.46
N ILE A 193 29.55 7.70 -11.01
CA ILE A 193 29.11 6.31 -10.90
C ILE A 193 27.89 6.19 -9.97
N ILE A 194 27.91 6.85 -8.80
CA ILE A 194 26.80 6.81 -7.84
C ILE A 194 25.56 7.53 -8.39
N LEU A 195 25.71 8.72 -8.96
CA LEU A 195 24.57 9.49 -9.49
C LEU A 195 23.91 8.80 -10.69
N ILE A 196 24.72 8.35 -11.66
CA ILE A 196 24.22 7.65 -12.84
C ILE A 196 23.66 6.29 -12.43
N GLY A 197 24.37 5.54 -11.60
CA GLY A 197 23.91 4.25 -11.09
C GLY A 197 22.57 4.35 -10.36
N GLY A 198 22.43 5.32 -9.43
CA GLY A 198 21.17 5.56 -8.73
C GLY A 198 20.03 5.97 -9.67
N SER A 199 20.32 6.82 -10.66
CA SER A 199 19.33 7.23 -11.67
C SER A 199 18.88 6.06 -12.54
N ILE A 200 19.82 5.17 -12.94
CA ILE A 200 19.52 3.94 -13.68
C ILE A 200 18.67 3.01 -12.82
N VAL A 201 18.98 2.83 -11.54
CA VAL A 201 18.19 1.99 -10.62
C VAL A 201 16.75 2.48 -10.52
N ILE A 202 16.56 3.80 -10.36
CA ILE A 202 15.21 4.41 -10.38
C ILE A 202 14.53 4.13 -11.71
N LEU A 203 15.19 4.42 -12.83
CA LEU A 203 14.63 4.21 -14.17
C LEU A 203 14.21 2.75 -14.37
N LEU A 204 15.08 1.79 -14.04
CA LEU A 204 14.80 0.36 -14.17
C LEU A 204 13.63 -0.06 -13.28
N PHE A 205 13.55 0.46 -12.06
CA PHE A 205 12.41 0.21 -11.17
C PHE A 205 11.10 0.73 -11.78
N PHE A 206 11.06 1.99 -12.24
CA PHE A 206 9.86 2.56 -12.86
C PHE A 206 9.49 1.85 -14.17
N CYS A 207 10.47 1.46 -14.98
CA CYS A 207 10.25 0.61 -16.15
C CYS A 207 9.64 -0.74 -15.74
N ALA A 208 10.19 -1.43 -14.74
CA ALA A 208 9.65 -2.71 -14.29
C ALA A 208 8.21 -2.61 -13.75
N VAL A 209 7.88 -1.50 -13.10
CA VAL A 209 6.56 -1.26 -12.50
C VAL A 209 5.52 -0.82 -13.54
N PHE A 210 5.86 0.16 -14.39
CA PHE A 210 4.89 0.85 -15.26
C PHE A 210 4.94 0.45 -16.72
N TYR A 211 6.00 -0.25 -17.16
CA TYR A 211 6.06 -0.69 -18.55
C TYR A 211 5.02 -1.79 -18.79
N ARG A 212 4.08 -1.48 -19.70
CA ARG A 212 2.88 -2.26 -19.98
C ARG A 212 3.14 -3.72 -20.36
N LYS A 213 4.34 -4.09 -20.85
CA LYS A 213 4.66 -5.51 -21.14
C LYS A 213 5.27 -6.27 -19.97
N ILE A 214 5.75 -5.58 -18.93
CA ILE A 214 6.50 -6.21 -17.84
C ILE A 214 5.57 -6.58 -16.67
N TYR A 215 4.49 -5.83 -16.41
CA TYR A 215 3.44 -6.13 -15.39
C TYR A 215 3.93 -6.80 -14.10
N TRP A 216 5.16 -6.52 -13.65
CA TRP A 216 5.86 -7.44 -12.73
C TRP A 216 5.18 -7.50 -11.36
N LEU A 217 4.74 -6.34 -10.86
CA LEU A 217 4.05 -6.21 -9.57
C LEU A 217 2.52 -6.09 -9.70
N HIS A 218 2.00 -6.18 -10.93
CA HIS A 218 0.56 -6.08 -11.13
C HIS A 218 -0.12 -7.44 -11.01
N SER A 219 -1.25 -7.48 -10.31
CA SER A 219 -2.07 -8.68 -10.26
C SER A 219 -2.80 -8.88 -11.58
N LYS A 220 -2.57 -10.03 -12.25
CA LYS A 220 -3.31 -10.42 -13.46
C LYS A 220 -4.81 -10.46 -13.19
N THR A 221 -5.23 -10.95 -12.03
CA THR A 221 -6.65 -11.03 -11.63
C THR A 221 -7.29 -9.66 -11.42
N LEU A 222 -6.52 -8.64 -11.00
CA LEU A 222 -7.03 -7.26 -10.89
C LEU A 222 -7.00 -6.52 -12.23
N ASN A 223 -6.11 -6.91 -13.15
CA ASN A 223 -5.92 -6.24 -14.43
C ASN A 223 -6.72 -6.82 -15.61
N ASN A 224 -7.24 -8.04 -15.50
CA ASN A 224 -7.91 -8.74 -16.61
C ASN A 224 -9.43 -8.53 -16.66
N GLU A 225 -9.91 -7.36 -16.22
CA GLU A 225 -11.29 -6.88 -16.40
C GLU A 225 -11.27 -5.49 -17.04
#